data_AF-A0A9N9HHR5-F1
#
_entry.id   AF-A0A9N9HHR5-F1
#
_cell.length_a   1.000
_cell.length_b   1.000
_cell.length_c   1.000
_cell.angle_alpha   90.00
_cell.angle_beta   90.00
_cell.angle_gamma   90.00
#
_symmetry.space_group_name_H-M   'P 1'
#
loop_
_entity.id
_entity.type
_entity.pdbx_description
1 polymer ?
#
loop_
_entity_poly.entity_id
_entity_poly.type
_entity_poly.pdbx_seq_one_letter_code
_entity_poly.pdbx_strand_id
1 'polypeptide(L)'
;LTKWMHRFTNEIIFKIATGVKNNAVAAYYHTIVVPESIKSLNENDQEKLKDAEDFVQSVEIYMRGIAYFFVFNKFIRNNFPFIREKIKSLLKNKEKFFGKIRKIISDRRIEIENTPLDQPLRHDLLTSHITANTPRDINVIKHSDDVDMSKPLNDKVIFGNIFESIIAGTDT
;
A
#
# COMPACT_ATOMS: atom_id res chain seq x y z
N LEU A 1 17.08 10.47 -11.01
CA LEU A 1 16.95 10.80 -9.57
C LEU A 1 15.52 10.62 -9.06
N THR A 2 14.51 11.35 -9.56
CA THR A 2 13.11 11.27 -9.07
C THR A 2 12.53 9.86 -9.02
N LYS A 3 12.67 9.07 -10.09
CA LYS A 3 12.19 7.68 -10.12
C LYS A 3 12.81 6.82 -9.00
N TRP A 4 14.11 6.97 -8.78
CA TRP A 4 14.82 6.27 -7.71
C TRP A 4 14.32 6.71 -6.33
N MET A 5 14.15 8.02 -6.12
CA MET A 5 13.62 8.57 -4.86
C MET A 5 12.25 7.99 -4.53
N HIS A 6 11.32 7.88 -5.48
CA HIS A 6 10.01 7.28 -5.25
C HIS A 6 10.10 5.81 -4.79
N ARG A 7 11.04 5.01 -5.32
CA ARG A 7 11.22 3.62 -4.85
C ARG A 7 11.83 3.59 -3.46
N PHE A 8 12.78 4.48 -3.19
CA PHE A 8 13.42 4.61 -1.89
C PHE A 8 12.43 5.01 -0.79
N THR A 9 11.65 6.07 -1.02
CA THR A 9 10.63 6.52 -0.06
C THR A 9 9.51 5.50 0.08
N ASN A 10 9.07 4.88 -1.03
CA ASN A 10 8.11 3.78 -0.99
C ASN A 10 8.58 2.61 -0.13
N GLU A 11 9.83 2.17 -0.27
CA GLU A 11 10.35 1.03 0.50
C GLU A 11 10.39 1.35 2.01
N ILE A 12 10.75 2.59 2.38
CA ILE A 12 10.71 3.07 3.77
C ILE A 12 9.28 3.07 4.30
N ILE A 13 8.36 3.77 3.63
CA ILE A 13 7.00 3.90 4.14
C ILE A 13 6.26 2.57 4.14
N PHE A 14 6.52 1.71 3.15
CA PHE A 14 5.92 0.37 3.09
C PHE A 14 6.40 -0.47 4.29
N LYS A 15 7.69 -0.40 4.63
CA LYS A 15 8.24 -1.10 5.81
C LYS A 15 7.66 -0.57 7.11
N ILE A 16 7.51 0.74 7.28
CA ILE A 16 6.94 1.35 8.49
C ILE A 16 5.43 1.05 8.58
N ALA A 17 4.70 1.17 7.46
CA ALA A 17 3.26 1.03 7.43
C ALA A 17 2.81 -0.43 7.58
N THR A 18 3.54 -1.37 6.99
CA THR A 18 3.10 -2.78 6.89
C THR A 18 4.01 -3.74 7.65
N GLY A 19 5.21 -3.32 8.04
CA GLY A 19 6.23 -4.17 8.65
C GLY A 19 6.93 -5.12 7.66
N VAL A 20 6.54 -5.14 6.38
CA VAL A 20 7.11 -5.99 5.33
C VAL A 20 8.07 -5.18 4.46
N LYS A 21 9.13 -5.80 3.96
CA LYS A 21 10.05 -5.17 3.00
C LYS A 21 9.57 -5.47 1.58
N ASN A 22 9.32 -4.46 0.74
CA ASN A 22 8.89 -4.68 -0.64
C ASN A 22 10.04 -4.68 -1.67
N ASN A 23 11.28 -4.33 -1.32
CA ASN A 23 12.45 -4.35 -2.22
C ASN A 23 12.30 -3.47 -3.49
N ALA A 24 11.52 -2.39 -3.43
CA ALA A 24 11.29 -1.51 -4.58
C ALA A 24 12.59 -0.90 -5.14
N VAL A 25 13.58 -0.57 -4.30
CA VAL A 25 14.86 -0.02 -4.76
C VAL A 25 15.66 -1.06 -5.56
N ALA A 26 15.70 -2.30 -5.06
CA ALA A 26 16.36 -3.40 -5.75
C ALA A 26 15.69 -3.70 -7.09
N ALA A 27 14.34 -3.72 -7.10
CA ALA A 27 13.57 -3.91 -8.33
C ALA A 27 13.93 -2.84 -9.37
N TYR A 28 13.95 -1.57 -8.97
CA TYR A 28 14.35 -0.49 -9.87
C TYR A 28 15.79 -0.62 -10.35
N TYR A 29 16.75 -0.92 -9.47
CA TYR A 29 18.15 -1.12 -9.85
C TYR A 29 18.30 -2.17 -10.96
N HIS A 30 17.59 -3.29 -10.84
CA HIS A 30 17.62 -4.34 -11.85
C HIS A 30 16.99 -3.91 -13.19
N THR A 31 16.03 -2.98 -13.20
CA THR A 31 15.47 -2.45 -14.46
C THR A 31 16.42 -1.51 -15.21
N ILE A 32 17.34 -0.82 -14.51
CA ILE A 32 18.17 0.23 -15.11
C ILE A 32 19.65 -0.11 -15.26
N VAL A 33 20.23 -0.86 -14.31
CA VAL A 33 21.69 -1.08 -14.27
C VAL A 33 22.07 -2.45 -14.80
N VAL A 34 21.30 -3.49 -14.45
CA VAL A 34 21.66 -4.87 -14.82
C VAL A 34 20.42 -5.70 -15.21
N PRO A 35 19.75 -5.40 -16.34
CA PRO A 35 18.54 -6.12 -16.76
C PRO A 35 18.75 -7.63 -16.93
N GLU A 36 19.94 -8.03 -17.37
CA GLU A 36 20.27 -9.44 -17.57
C GLU A 36 20.49 -10.22 -16.27
N SER A 37 20.87 -9.54 -15.18
CA SER A 37 21.05 -10.20 -13.87
C SER A 37 19.75 -10.72 -13.27
N ILE A 38 18.59 -10.15 -13.65
CA ILE A 38 17.28 -10.69 -13.25
C ILE A 38 17.17 -12.15 -13.65
N LYS A 39 17.66 -12.53 -14.84
CA LYS A 39 17.59 -13.90 -15.36
C LYS A 39 18.42 -14.90 -14.56
N SER A 40 19.37 -14.41 -13.76
CA SER A 40 20.19 -15.23 -12.86
C SER A 40 19.52 -15.50 -11.51
N LEU A 41 18.45 -14.76 -11.18
CA LEU A 41 17.64 -15.00 -9.99
C LEU A 41 16.68 -16.16 -10.22
N ASN A 42 16.28 -16.83 -9.14
CA ASN A 42 15.19 -17.81 -9.21
C ASN A 42 13.84 -17.13 -9.54
N GLU A 43 12.89 -17.89 -10.05
CA GLU A 43 11.58 -17.37 -10.50
C GLU A 43 10.83 -16.60 -9.41
N ASN A 44 10.87 -17.09 -8.17
CA ASN A 44 10.21 -16.46 -7.03
C ASN A 44 10.77 -15.07 -6.72
N ASP A 45 12.10 -14.91 -6.78
CA ASP A 45 12.73 -13.62 -6.53
C ASP A 45 12.50 -12.64 -7.70
N GLN A 46 12.45 -13.14 -8.94
CA GLN A 46 12.02 -12.33 -10.08
C GLN A 46 10.58 -11.85 -9.92
N GLU A 47 9.66 -12.72 -9.48
CA GLU A 47 8.26 -12.37 -9.22
C GLU A 47 8.14 -11.30 -8.14
N LYS A 48 8.85 -11.45 -7.00
CA LYS A 48 8.86 -10.45 -5.93
C LYS A 48 9.33 -9.08 -6.41
N LEU A 49 10.43 -9.03 -7.19
CA LEU A 49 10.95 -7.77 -7.71
C LEU A 49 9.96 -7.14 -8.70
N LYS A 50 9.34 -7.94 -9.56
CA LYS A 50 8.29 -7.46 -10.46
C LYS A 50 7.10 -6.91 -9.68
N ASP A 51 6.66 -7.61 -8.64
CA ASP A 51 5.50 -7.22 -7.86
C ASP A 51 5.72 -5.93 -7.07
N ALA A 52 6.97 -5.72 -6.61
CA ALA A 52 7.43 -4.49 -5.97
C ALA A 52 7.38 -3.29 -6.91
N GLU A 53 7.97 -3.43 -8.11
CA GLU A 53 7.98 -2.36 -9.11
C GLU A 53 6.55 -2.07 -9.61
N ASP A 54 5.75 -3.11 -9.86
CA ASP A 54 4.32 -2.98 -10.19
C ASP A 54 3.56 -2.21 -9.11
N PHE A 55 3.89 -2.39 -7.83
CA PHE A 55 3.24 -1.69 -6.74
C PHE A 55 3.55 -0.19 -6.76
N VAL A 56 4.83 0.19 -6.90
CA VAL A 56 5.24 1.60 -7.00
C VAL A 56 4.64 2.28 -8.23
N GLN A 57 4.66 1.60 -9.38
CA GLN A 57 4.03 2.12 -10.59
C GLN A 57 2.52 2.30 -10.41
N SER A 58 1.85 1.39 -9.70
CA SER A 58 0.43 1.54 -9.37
C SER A 58 0.15 2.77 -8.49
N VAL A 59 1.04 3.11 -7.55
CA VAL A 59 0.95 4.37 -6.77
C VAL A 59 1.09 5.59 -7.69
N GLU A 60 2.12 5.62 -8.53
CA GLU A 60 2.36 6.74 -9.46
C GLU A 60 1.19 6.94 -10.44
N ILE A 61 0.63 5.86 -10.98
CA ILE A 61 -0.53 5.91 -11.87
C ILE A 61 -1.77 6.41 -11.11
N TYR A 62 -1.95 5.98 -9.86
CA TYR A 62 -3.04 6.45 -9.03
C TYR A 62 -2.95 7.96 -8.80
N MET A 63 -1.79 8.45 -8.37
CA MET A 63 -1.57 9.88 -8.08
C MET A 63 -1.74 10.75 -9.32
N ARG A 64 -1.17 10.36 -10.46
CA ARG A 64 -1.42 11.06 -11.74
C ARG A 64 -2.89 10.99 -12.16
N GLY A 65 -3.57 9.90 -11.82
CA GLY A 65 -4.98 9.68 -12.12
C GLY A 65 -5.90 10.68 -11.40
N ILE A 66 -5.54 11.12 -10.19
CA ILE A 66 -6.31 12.10 -9.42
C ILE A 66 -6.55 13.39 -10.22
N ALA A 67 -5.53 13.89 -10.91
CA ALA A 67 -5.64 15.11 -11.73
C ALA A 67 -6.76 15.03 -12.78
N TYR A 68 -6.97 13.86 -13.41
CA TYR A 68 -8.05 13.69 -14.39
C TYR A 68 -9.44 13.85 -13.79
N PHE A 69 -9.62 13.50 -12.52
CA PHE A 69 -10.91 13.58 -11.82
C PHE A 69 -11.19 15.01 -11.33
N PHE A 70 -10.16 15.82 -11.11
CA PHE A 70 -10.26 17.24 -10.82
C PHE A 70 -10.50 18.09 -12.08
N VAL A 71 -9.75 17.82 -13.15
CA VAL A 71 -9.80 18.64 -14.39
C VAL A 71 -11.03 18.34 -15.23
N PHE A 72 -11.41 17.06 -15.37
CA PHE A 72 -12.52 16.68 -16.26
C PHE A 72 -13.79 16.40 -15.46
N ASN A 73 -14.87 17.08 -15.80
CA ASN A 73 -16.19 16.78 -15.24
C ASN A 73 -16.67 15.38 -15.68
N LYS A 74 -17.75 14.89 -15.06
CA LYS A 74 -18.31 13.56 -15.35
C LYS A 74 -18.70 13.38 -16.83
N PHE A 75 -19.19 14.44 -17.47
CA PHE A 75 -19.57 14.40 -18.88
C PHE A 75 -18.36 14.15 -19.79
N ILE A 76 -17.27 14.92 -19.61
CA ILE A 76 -16.07 14.78 -20.42
C ILE A 76 -15.45 13.40 -20.23
N ARG A 77 -15.33 12.94 -18.98
CA ARG A 77 -14.77 11.63 -18.64
C ARG A 77 -15.52 10.45 -19.26
N ASN A 78 -16.82 10.59 -19.50
CA ASN A 78 -17.66 9.50 -19.98
C ASN A 78 -17.89 9.51 -21.50
N ASN A 79 -17.80 10.68 -22.14
CA ASN A 79 -18.24 10.84 -23.54
C ASN A 79 -17.08 11.06 -24.53
N PHE A 80 -15.95 11.65 -24.12
CA PHE A 80 -14.84 11.90 -25.04
C PHE A 80 -13.97 10.64 -25.19
N PRO A 81 -13.81 10.06 -26.39
CA PRO A 81 -13.21 8.73 -26.56
C PRO A 81 -11.83 8.56 -25.91
N PHE A 82 -10.88 9.48 -26.18
CA PHE A 82 -9.52 9.40 -25.63
C PHE A 82 -9.48 9.53 -24.11
N ILE A 83 -10.28 10.45 -23.54
CA ILE A 83 -10.36 10.66 -22.10
C ILE A 83 -11.02 9.46 -21.45
N ARG A 84 -12.11 8.94 -22.03
CA ARG A 84 -12.84 7.78 -21.51
C ARG A 84 -11.95 6.54 -21.41
N GLU A 85 -11.19 6.22 -22.45
CA GLU A 85 -10.28 5.07 -22.41
C GLU A 85 -9.17 5.26 -21.37
N LYS A 86 -8.65 6.49 -21.22
CA LYS A 86 -7.69 6.80 -20.16
C LYS A 86 -8.31 6.63 -18.76
N ILE A 87 -9.53 7.11 -18.53
CA ILE A 87 -10.24 6.95 -17.25
C ILE A 87 -10.47 5.48 -16.92
N LYS A 88 -10.86 4.64 -17.88
CA LYS A 88 -10.99 3.19 -17.67
C LYS A 88 -9.68 2.56 -17.20
N SER A 89 -8.56 2.91 -17.84
CA SER A 89 -7.24 2.44 -17.44
C SER A 89 -6.87 2.86 -16.01
N LEU A 90 -7.14 4.13 -15.65
CA LEU A 90 -6.89 4.65 -14.30
C LEU A 90 -7.75 3.94 -13.23
N LEU A 91 -9.03 3.67 -13.53
CA LEU A 91 -9.92 2.93 -12.64
C LEU A 91 -9.46 1.48 -12.45
N LYS A 92 -9.04 0.81 -13.53
CA LYS A 92 -8.47 -0.54 -13.45
C LYS A 92 -7.21 -0.58 -12.57
N ASN A 93 -6.33 0.41 -12.70
CA ASN A 93 -5.16 0.53 -11.82
C ASN A 93 -5.57 0.74 -10.36
N LYS A 94 -6.54 1.62 -10.09
CA LYS A 94 -7.07 1.84 -8.74
C LYS A 94 -7.60 0.53 -8.13
N GLU A 95 -8.36 -0.26 -8.87
CA GLU A 95 -8.89 -1.54 -8.40
C GLU A 95 -7.76 -2.53 -8.07
N LYS A 96 -6.76 -2.70 -8.96
CA LYS A 96 -5.57 -3.53 -8.71
C LYS A 96 -4.83 -3.06 -7.46
N PHE A 97 -4.57 -1.76 -7.36
CA PHE A 97 -3.84 -1.17 -6.24
C PHE A 97 -4.58 -1.36 -4.90
N PHE A 98 -5.88 -1.06 -4.87
CA PHE A 98 -6.69 -1.24 -3.67
C PHE A 98 -6.80 -2.72 -3.29
N GLY A 99 -6.85 -3.62 -4.27
CA GLY A 99 -6.78 -5.06 -4.05
C GLY A 99 -5.48 -5.49 -3.35
N LYS A 100 -4.32 -4.98 -3.80
CA LYS A 100 -3.03 -5.26 -3.16
C LYS A 100 -2.99 -4.79 -1.69
N ILE A 101 -3.49 -3.58 -1.39
CA ILE A 101 -3.55 -3.08 -0.01
C ILE A 101 -4.48 -3.93 0.86
N ARG A 102 -5.68 -4.28 0.36
CA ARG A 102 -6.61 -5.15 1.10
C ARG A 102 -6.01 -6.53 1.38
N LYS A 103 -5.29 -7.09 0.42
CA LYS A 103 -4.58 -8.36 0.61
C LYS A 103 -3.55 -8.26 1.73
N ILE A 104 -2.73 -7.19 1.76
CA ILE A 104 -1.75 -6.97 2.84
C ILE A 104 -2.44 -6.90 4.22
N ILE A 105 -3.56 -6.18 4.31
CA ILE A 105 -4.35 -6.07 5.56
C ILE A 105 -4.89 -7.44 5.96
N SER A 106 -5.47 -8.17 5.01
CA SER A 106 -6.03 -9.51 5.25
C SER A 106 -4.97 -10.51 5.70
N ASP A 107 -3.84 -10.57 4.99
CA ASP A 107 -2.72 -11.46 5.32
C ASP A 107 -2.20 -11.16 6.74
N ARG A 108 -2.12 -9.87 7.12
CA ARG A 108 -1.70 -9.47 8.46
C ARG A 108 -2.72 -9.82 9.55
N ARG A 109 -4.03 -9.70 9.28
CA ARG A 109 -5.07 -10.14 10.23
C ARG A 109 -4.95 -11.63 10.53
N ILE A 110 -4.80 -12.45 9.48
CA ILE A 110 -4.61 -13.90 9.61
C ILE A 110 -3.33 -14.21 10.41
N GLU A 111 -2.24 -13.50 10.16
CA GLU A 111 -1.00 -13.66 10.94
C GLU A 111 -1.22 -13.37 12.43
N ILE A 112 -1.93 -12.28 12.77
CA ILE A 112 -2.23 -11.90 14.15
C ILE A 112 -3.14 -12.92 14.84
N GLU A 113 -4.19 -13.38 14.16
CA GLU A 113 -5.14 -14.38 14.68
C GLU A 113 -4.46 -15.73 14.97
N ASN A 114 -3.52 -16.13 14.12
CA ASN A 114 -2.74 -17.35 14.30
C ASN A 114 -1.58 -17.22 15.29
N THR A 115 -1.26 -16.00 15.74
CA THR A 115 -0.18 -15.78 16.71
C THR A 115 -0.72 -15.93 18.13
N PRO A 116 -0.20 -16.88 18.95
CA PRO A 116 -0.59 -17.06 20.34
C PRO A 116 -0.55 -15.74 21.16
N LEU A 117 -1.42 -15.62 22.17
CA LEU A 117 -1.57 -14.38 22.95
C LEU A 117 -0.30 -14.00 23.74
N ASP A 118 0.49 -14.99 24.13
CA ASP A 118 1.77 -14.85 24.83
C ASP A 118 2.92 -14.47 23.90
N GLN A 119 2.73 -14.52 22.58
CA GLN A 119 3.74 -14.14 21.60
C GLN A 119 3.61 -12.68 21.15
N PRO A 120 4.74 -11.97 20.98
CA PRO A 120 4.73 -10.59 20.54
C PRO A 120 4.29 -10.47 19.07
N LEU A 121 3.60 -9.37 18.76
CA LEU A 121 3.28 -9.00 17.38
C LEU A 121 4.34 -8.03 16.82
N ARG A 122 4.50 -8.02 15.50
CA ARG A 122 5.36 -7.06 14.80
C ARG A 122 4.95 -5.61 15.10
N HIS A 123 5.95 -4.75 15.36
CA HIS A 123 5.74 -3.32 15.59
C HIS A 123 5.72 -2.57 14.25
N ASP A 124 4.52 -2.40 13.69
CA ASP A 124 4.26 -1.60 12.49
C ASP A 124 2.88 -0.93 12.58
N LEU A 125 2.66 0.07 11.72
CA LEU A 125 1.44 0.87 11.74
C LEU A 125 0.19 0.01 11.57
N LEU A 126 0.21 -0.94 10.62
CA LEU A 126 -0.92 -1.83 10.34
C LEU A 126 -1.29 -2.68 11.55
N THR A 127 -0.32 -3.20 12.26
CA THR A 127 -0.54 -3.98 13.49
C THR A 127 -1.18 -3.11 14.55
N SER A 128 -0.65 -1.91 14.80
CA SER A 128 -1.24 -0.96 15.75
C SER A 128 -2.69 -0.62 15.37
N HIS A 129 -3.01 -0.49 14.09
CA HIS A 129 -4.37 -0.21 13.63
C HIS A 129 -5.31 -1.40 13.77
N ILE A 130 -4.83 -2.62 13.48
CA ILE A 130 -5.63 -3.84 13.63
C ILE A 130 -5.92 -4.14 15.09
N THR A 131 -4.93 -3.96 15.97
CA THR A 131 -5.05 -4.32 17.39
C THR A 131 -5.52 -3.18 18.28
N ALA A 132 -5.65 -1.95 17.75
CA ALA A 132 -6.24 -0.83 18.47
C ALA A 132 -7.57 -1.24 19.13
N ASN A 133 -7.69 -0.93 20.42
CA ASN A 133 -8.83 -1.26 21.27
C ASN A 133 -9.16 -2.75 21.43
N THR A 134 -8.26 -3.65 21.06
CA THR A 134 -8.38 -5.10 21.31
C THR A 134 -7.54 -5.53 22.52
N PRO A 135 -7.67 -6.77 23.02
CA PRO A 135 -6.76 -7.30 24.04
C PRO A 135 -5.29 -7.33 23.62
N ARG A 136 -4.98 -7.20 22.32
CA ARG A 136 -3.62 -7.11 21.76
C ARG A 136 -3.19 -5.66 21.49
N ASP A 137 -3.93 -4.67 21.97
CA ASP A 137 -3.53 -3.25 21.88
C ASP A 137 -2.27 -3.00 22.73
N ILE A 138 -1.32 -2.24 22.18
CA ILE A 138 -0.12 -1.81 22.91
C ILE A 138 -0.45 -0.69 23.91
N ASN A 139 -1.52 0.07 23.67
CA ASN A 139 -1.97 1.15 24.54
C ASN A 139 -2.85 0.60 25.66
N VAL A 140 -2.24 0.38 26.84
CA VAL A 140 -2.91 -0.16 28.02
C VAL A 140 -3.90 0.86 28.64
N ILE A 141 -3.65 2.16 28.46
CA ILE A 141 -4.47 3.24 29.00
C ILE A 141 -5.35 3.82 27.90
N LYS A 142 -6.67 3.70 28.05
CA LYS A 142 -7.64 4.36 27.17
C LYS A 142 -7.92 5.76 27.73
N HIS A 143 -7.60 6.79 26.94
CA HIS A 143 -7.72 8.20 27.36
C HIS A 143 -9.08 8.84 27.00
N SER A 144 -10.10 8.05 26.67
CA SER A 144 -11.37 8.55 26.15
C SER A 144 -12.54 7.79 26.75
N ASP A 145 -13.49 8.52 27.32
CA ASP A 145 -14.81 8.02 27.74
C ASP A 145 -15.77 7.83 26.55
N ASP A 146 -15.37 8.27 25.35
CA ASP A 146 -16.14 8.06 24.12
C ASP A 146 -16.18 6.57 23.74
N VAL A 147 -17.38 6.00 23.75
CA VAL A 147 -17.67 4.62 23.39
C VAL A 147 -17.19 4.31 21.97
N ASP A 148 -17.25 5.25 21.03
CA ASP A 148 -16.82 5.03 19.65
C ASP A 148 -15.29 4.98 19.52
N MET A 149 -14.56 5.72 20.35
CA MET A 149 -13.10 5.64 20.46
C MET A 149 -12.61 4.41 21.21
N SER A 150 -13.50 3.66 21.87
CA SER A 150 -13.17 2.46 22.63
C SER A 150 -13.31 1.16 21.83
N LYS A 151 -13.88 1.24 20.61
CA LYS A 151 -14.13 0.11 19.71
C LYS A 151 -12.92 -0.20 18.82
N PRO A 152 -12.74 -1.47 18.40
CA PRO A 152 -11.76 -1.81 17.37
C PRO A 152 -12.01 -1.05 16.07
N LEU A 153 -10.94 -0.68 15.38
CA LEU A 153 -11.05 0.02 14.09
C LEU A 153 -11.69 -0.87 13.04
N ASN A 154 -12.62 -0.31 12.27
CA ASN A 154 -13.23 -1.00 11.15
C ASN A 154 -12.28 -1.05 9.94
N ASP A 155 -12.51 -2.02 9.04
CA ASP A 155 -11.64 -2.26 7.88
C ASP A 155 -11.52 -1.05 6.95
N LYS A 156 -12.54 -0.20 6.85
CA LYS A 156 -12.50 0.99 6.00
C LYS A 156 -11.52 2.03 6.56
N VAL A 157 -11.50 2.21 7.88
CA VAL A 157 -10.55 3.13 8.56
C VAL A 157 -9.13 2.59 8.46
N ILE A 158 -8.93 1.29 8.74
CA ILE A 158 -7.61 0.66 8.62
C ILE A 158 -7.10 0.77 7.17
N PHE A 159 -7.95 0.45 6.19
CA PHE A 159 -7.60 0.61 4.78
C PHE A 159 -7.24 2.07 4.46
N GLY A 160 -8.05 3.03 4.90
CA GLY A 160 -7.83 4.45 4.68
C GLY A 160 -6.46 4.91 5.18
N ASN A 161 -6.12 4.59 6.43
CA ASN A 161 -4.88 5.04 7.07
C ASN A 161 -3.64 4.42 6.41
N ILE A 162 -3.70 3.14 6.03
CA ILE A 162 -2.58 2.47 5.32
C ILE A 162 -2.44 2.99 3.90
N PHE A 163 -3.57 3.17 3.20
CA PHE A 163 -3.59 3.74 1.87
C PHE A 163 -3.00 5.16 1.86
N GLU A 164 -3.45 6.03 2.77
CA GLU A 164 -2.97 7.40 2.91
C GLU A 164 -1.46 7.45 3.22
N SER A 165 -1.01 6.62 4.16
CA SER A 165 0.41 6.51 4.49
C SER A 165 1.24 6.16 3.26
N ILE A 166 0.83 5.15 2.50
CA ILE A 166 1.55 4.68 1.32
C ILE A 166 1.59 5.74 0.21
N ILE A 167 0.46 6.39 -0.11
CA ILE A 167 0.45 7.39 -1.19
C ILE A 167 1.27 8.64 -0.82
N ALA A 168 1.10 9.16 0.40
CA ALA A 168 1.77 10.37 0.85
C ALA A 168 3.26 10.11 1.01
N GLY A 169 3.64 9.03 1.71
CA GLY A 169 5.05 8.70 1.92
C GLY A 169 5.78 8.23 0.66
N THR A 170 5.12 8.09 -0.50
CA THR A 170 5.77 7.71 -1.76
C THR A 170 5.93 8.89 -2.71
N ASP A 171 4.89 9.73 -2.89
CA ASP A 171 4.76 10.65 -4.03
C ASP A 171 4.77 12.15 -3.65
N THR A 172 4.84 12.50 -2.36
CA THR A 172 4.99 13.90 -1.87
C THR A 172 6.41 14.18 -1.40
#